data_AF-A0A1J9PWP6-F1
#
_entry.id   AF-A0A1J9PWP6-F1
#
_cell.length_a   1.000
_cell.length_b   1.000
_cell.length_c   1.000
_cell.angle_alpha   90.00
_cell.angle_beta   90.00
_cell.angle_gamma   90.00
#
_symmetry.space_group_name_H-M   'P 1'
#
loop_
_entity.id
_entity.type
_entity.pdbx_description
1 polymer ?
#
loop_
_entity_poly.entity_id
_entity_poly.type
_entity_poly.pdbx_seq_one_letter_code
_entity_poly.pdbx_strand_id
1 'polypeptide(L)' 'MSEILGNKALRGEWEDIGALKFEMSEDMIVTFEGRSCHIEDSEGRHVDTLGSEDGRVTREVLEGYRCYVLKAKIKFEKRQ' A
#
# COMPACT_ATOMS: atom_id res chain seq x y z
N MET A 1 -16.42 6.42 -17.45
CA MET A 1 -15.43 5.34 -17.27
C MET A 1 -15.15 5.22 -15.79
N SER A 2 -15.32 4.04 -15.19
CA SER A 2 -14.89 3.79 -13.81
C SER A 2 -13.38 3.63 -13.81
N GLU A 3 -12.66 4.46 -13.05
CA GLU A 3 -11.24 4.19 -12.78
C GLU A 3 -11.11 2.86 -12.04
N ILE A 4 -10.05 2.11 -12.37
CA ILE A 4 -9.72 0.86 -11.67
C ILE A 4 -9.29 1.25 -10.26
N LEU A 5 -9.95 0.65 -9.26
CA LEU A 5 -9.63 0.85 -7.84
C LEU A 5 -8.15 0.57 -7.60
N GLY A 6 -7.45 1.50 -6.95
CA GLY A 6 -6.01 1.42 -6.68
C GLY A 6 -5.13 2.21 -7.67
N ASN A 7 -5.65 2.59 -8.84
CA ASN A 7 -4.86 3.39 -9.79
C ASN A 7 -4.59 4.81 -9.28
N LYS A 8 -5.48 5.40 -8.46
CA LYS A 8 -5.20 6.71 -7.86
C LYS A 8 -4.10 6.57 -6.83
N ALA A 9 -4.20 5.55 -5.98
CA ALA A 9 -3.19 5.22 -4.98
C ALA A 9 -1.79 5.09 -5.62
N LEU A 10 -1.66 4.32 -6.71
CA LEU A 10 -0.39 4.11 -7.41
C LEU A 10 0.17 5.36 -8.13
N ARG A 11 -0.64 6.41 -8.31
CA ARG A 11 -0.21 7.70 -8.85
C ARG A 11 0.14 8.74 -7.77
N GLY A 12 0.17 8.33 -6.50
CA GLY A 12 0.43 9.22 -5.37
C GLY A 12 -0.81 10.00 -4.90
N GLU A 13 -1.98 9.72 -5.46
CA GLU A 13 -3.24 10.29 -5.00
C GLU A 13 -3.82 9.44 -3.88
N TRP A 14 -4.43 10.06 -2.87
CA TRP A 14 -5.10 9.30 -1.82
C TRP A 14 -6.34 8.59 -2.36
N GLU A 15 -6.46 7.31 -2.04
CA GLU A 15 -7.62 6.49 -2.40
C GLU A 15 -8.11 5.70 -1.19
N ASP A 16 -9.43 5.66 -1.01
CA ASP A 16 -10.07 4.78 -0.03
C ASP A 16 -10.20 3.38 -0.63
N ILE A 17 -9.45 2.45 -0.04
CA ILE A 17 -9.35 1.07 -0.49
C ILE A 17 -10.03 0.15 0.53
N GLY A 18 -10.86 -0.76 0.02
CA GLY A 18 -11.38 -1.91 0.76
C GLY A 18 -10.95 -3.20 0.08
N ALA A 19 -10.36 -4.12 0.83
CA ALA A 19 -9.91 -5.45 0.40
C ALA A 19 -9.24 -5.47 -1.00
N LEU A 20 -7.99 -5.01 -1.07
CA LEU A 20 -7.21 -4.99 -2.31
C LEU A 20 -5.77 -5.43 -2.06
N LYS A 21 -5.21 -6.17 -3.01
CA LYS A 21 -3.79 -6.51 -3.07
C LYS A 21 -3.10 -5.57 -4.05
N PHE A 22 -2.04 -4.91 -3.61
CA PHE A 22 -1.10 -4.25 -4.50
C PHE A 22 0.17 -5.10 -4.64
N GLU A 23 0.71 -5.15 -5.85
CA GLU A 23 2.01 -5.75 -6.15
C GLU A 23 2.89 -4.66 -6.73
N MET A 24 4.03 -4.41 -6.08
CA MET A 24 4.89 -3.28 -6.42
C MET A 24 5.74 -3.63 -7.63
N SER A 25 5.60 -2.85 -8.71
CA SER A 25 6.40 -2.99 -9.93
C SER A 25 7.71 -2.19 -9.90
N GLU A 26 7.90 -1.37 -8.88
CA GLU A 26 9.08 -0.53 -8.66
C GLU A 26 9.14 -0.14 -7.17
N ASP A 27 10.28 0.39 -6.73
CA ASP A 27 10.45 0.90 -5.37
C ASP A 27 9.56 2.13 -5.12
N MET A 28 8.76 2.07 -4.06
CA MET A 28 7.82 3.12 -3.70
C MET A 28 7.81 3.41 -2.21
N ILE A 29 7.28 4.58 -1.87
CA ILE A 29 6.95 4.99 -0.51
C ILE A 29 5.44 4.86 -0.35
N VAL A 30 4.99 3.94 0.50
CA VAL A 30 3.57 3.81 0.84
C VAL A 30 3.26 4.70 2.04
N THR A 31 2.19 5.50 1.94
CA THR A 31 1.59 6.16 3.10
C THR A 31 0.21 5.57 3.33
N PHE A 32 -0.02 5.12 4.55
CA PHE A 32 -1.19 4.36 4.95
C PHE A 32 -1.85 4.99 6.19
N GLU A 33 -3.18 5.02 6.19
CA GLU A 33 -3.99 5.37 7.36
C GLU A 33 -5.25 4.49 7.34
N GLY A 34 -5.38 3.55 8.28
CA GLY A 34 -6.49 2.60 8.20
C GLY A 34 -6.47 1.45 9.20
N ARG A 35 -7.20 0.39 8.84
CA ARG A 35 -7.42 -0.78 9.70
C ARG A 35 -6.28 -1.78 9.63
N SER A 36 -5.89 -2.16 8.42
CA SER A 36 -4.82 -3.14 8.21
C SER A 36 -4.24 -3.07 6.80
N CYS A 37 -2.92 -3.14 6.71
CA CYS A 37 -2.14 -3.50 5.54
C CYS A 37 -1.08 -4.54 5.94
N HIS A 38 -1.15 -5.74 5.37
CA HIS A 38 -0.10 -6.75 5.53
C HIS A 38 0.92 -6.62 4.41
N ILE A 39 2.20 -6.52 4.74
CA ILE A 39 3.29 -6.36 3.77
C ILE A 39 4.11 -7.64 3.73
N GLU A 40 4.26 -8.18 2.53
CA GLU A 40 5.14 -9.31 2.20
C GLU A 40 6.24 -8.85 1.25
N ASP A 41 7.42 -9.46 1.35
CA ASP A 41 8.49 -9.29 0.37
C ASP A 41 8.23 -10.12 -0.91
N SER A 42 9.16 -10.04 -1.85
CA SER A 42 9.10 -10.80 -3.11
C SER A 42 9.09 -12.32 -2.92
N GLU A 43 9.70 -12.83 -1.84
CA GLU A 43 9.71 -14.24 -1.48
C GLU A 43 8.43 -14.69 -0.73
N GLY A 44 7.56 -13.75 -0.39
CA GLY A 44 6.32 -14.01 0.36
C GLY A 44 6.54 -14.11 1.86
N ARG A 45 7.67 -13.61 2.36
CA ARG A 45 7.93 -13.53 3.80
C ARG A 45 7.30 -12.26 4.34
N HIS A 46 6.81 -12.36 5.57
CA HIS A 46 6.25 -11.23 6.28
C HIS A 46 7.31 -10.15 6.54
N VAL A 47 7.00 -8.91 6.18
CA VAL A 47 7.85 -7.73 6.44
C VAL A 47 7.28 -6.89 7.58
N ASP A 48 6.01 -6.47 7.48
CA ASP A 48 5.37 -5.60 8.45
C ASP A 48 3.84 -5.69 8.36
N THR A 49 3.13 -5.29 9.41
CA THR A 49 1.68 -5.10 9.41
C THR A 49 1.36 -3.70 9.91
N LEU A 50 0.78 -2.86 9.04
CA LEU A 50 0.31 -1.52 9.39
C LEU A 50 -1.13 -1.61 9.88
N GLY A 51 -1.48 -0.90 10.94
CA GLY A 51 -2.80 -0.96 11.56
C GLY A 51 -3.29 0.37 12.11
N SER A 52 -4.45 0.33 12.77
CA SER A 52 -5.09 1.53 13.34
C SER A 52 -4.31 2.17 14.48
N GLU A 53 -3.48 1.38 15.16
CA GLU A 53 -2.63 1.84 16.26
C GLU A 53 -1.49 2.74 15.77
N ASP A 54 -1.09 2.60 14.50
CA ASP A 54 -0.03 3.39 13.88
C ASP A 54 -0.50 4.78 13.44
N GLY A 55 -1.82 5.03 13.44
CA GLY A 55 -2.40 6.25 12.87
C GLY A 55 -2.09 6.39 11.38
N ARG A 56 -1.39 7.48 11.01
CA ARG A 56 -0.85 7.67 9.66
C ARG A 56 0.64 7.32 9.66
N VAL A 57 1.01 6.34 8.86
CA VAL A 57 2.37 5.79 8.81
C VAL A 57 2.88 5.71 7.37
N THR A 58 4.19 5.85 7.24
CA THR A 58 4.91 5.74 5.97
C THR A 58 5.94 4.61 6.04
N ARG A 59 6.06 3.85 4.95
CA ARG A 59 7.04 2.75 4.79
C ARG A 59 7.62 2.74 3.38
N GLU A 60 8.85 2.26 3.27
CA GLU A 60 9.42 1.86 1.98
C GLU A 60 8.89 0.47 1.61
N VAL A 61 8.46 0.31 0.35
CA VAL A 61 8.07 -0.97 -0.24
C VAL A 61 8.85 -1.15 -1.54
N LEU A 62 9.58 -2.26 -1.65
CA LEU A 62 10.49 -2.48 -2.77
C LEU A 62 9.77 -3.17 -3.95
N GLU A 63 10.40 -3.16 -5.12
CA GLU A 63 9.96 -3.98 -6.25
C GLU A 63 9.69 -5.45 -5.82
N GLY A 64 8.55 -5.99 -6.24
CA GLY A 64 8.09 -7.33 -5.91
C GLY A 64 7.38 -7.45 -4.57
N TYR A 65 7.36 -6.42 -3.73
CA TYR A 65 6.61 -6.43 -2.47
C TYR A 65 5.10 -6.48 -2.73
N ARG A 66 4.38 -7.07 -1.78
CA ARG A 66 2.92 -7.22 -1.84
C ARG A 66 2.28 -6.60 -0.61
N CYS A 67 1.30 -5.73 -0.85
CA CYS A 67 0.55 -5.04 0.19
C CYS A 67 -0.91 -5.48 0.16
N TYR A 68 -1.37 -6.20 1.17
CA TYR A 68 -2.75 -6.68 1.31
C TYR A 68 -3.52 -5.73 2.23
N VAL A 69 -4.30 -4.85 1.63
CA VAL A 69 -5.06 -3.81 2.34
C VAL A 69 -6.47 -4.30 2.62
N LEU A 70 -6.89 -4.35 3.88
CA LEU A 70 -8.28 -4.68 4.23
C LEU A 70 -9.19 -3.47 4.17
N LYS A 71 -8.77 -2.35 4.77
CA LYS A 71 -9.50 -1.07 4.73
C LYS A 71 -8.57 0.06 5.10
N ALA A 72 -8.35 1.01 4.20
CA ALA A 72 -7.50 2.16 4.48
C ALA A 72 -7.70 3.28 3.46
N LYS A 73 -7.25 4.47 3.85
CA LYS A 73 -6.84 5.49 2.91
C LYS A 73 -5.35 5.27 2.63
N ILE A 74 -4.95 5.18 1.36
CA ILE A 74 -3.58 4.82 0.98
C ILE A 74 -3.13 5.61 -0.25
N LYS A 75 -1.82 5.88 -0.36
CA LYS A 75 -1.15 6.37 -1.56
C LYS A 75 0.27 5.79 -1.66
N PHE A 76 0.78 5.69 -2.88
CA PHE A 76 2.14 5.26 -3.18
C PHE A 76 2.85 6.33 -3.99
N GLU A 77 4.03 6.75 -3.54
CA GLU A 77 4.85 7.76 -4.19
C GLU A 77 6.15 7.11 -4.68
N LYS A 78 6.57 7.43 -5.91
CA LYS A 78 7.85 6.95 -6.44
C LYS A 78 8.99 7.52 -5.61
N ARG A 79 10.03 6.72 -5.40
CA ARG A 79 11.29 7.21 -4.86
C ARG A 79 11.94 8.13 -5.90
N GLN A 80 12.27 9.37 -5.52
CA GLN A 80 13.02 10.30 -6.37
C GLN A 80 14.47 9.86 -6.55
#